data_AF-A0A1F6A9J5-F1
#
_entry.id   AF-A0A1F6A9J5-F1
#
_cell.length_a   1.000
_cell.length_b   1.000
_cell.length_c   1.000
_cell.angle_alpha   90.00
_cell.angle_beta   90.00
_cell.angle_gamma   90.00
#
_symmetry.space_group_name_H-M   'P 1'
#
loop_
_entity.id
_entity.type
_entity.pdbx_description
1 polymer ?
#
loop_
_entity_poly.entity_id
_entity_poly.type
_entity_poly.pdbx_seq_one_letter_code
_entity_poly.pdbx_strand_id
1 'polypeptide(L)' 'MNTISISQLKINPSKAISEALDYPLAVENRNKIEAYLLGKDLYEKIVSYIEDFIDRKAVEETDFKKGKDFEKVAKSLQI' A
#
# COMPACT_ATOMS: atom_id res chain seq x y z
N MET A 1 14.14 -11.77 -6.19
CA MET A 1 13.19 -11.75 -5.06
C MET A 1 13.72 -12.73 -4.04
N ASN A 2 14.00 -12.26 -2.82
CA ASN A 2 14.53 -13.14 -1.78
C ASN A 2 13.38 -13.87 -1.09
N THR A 3 13.70 -15.04 -0.55
CA THR A 3 12.74 -15.92 0.11
C THR A 3 13.27 -16.31 1.48
N ILE A 4 12.39 -16.38 2.47
CA ILE A 4 12.64 -16.92 3.80
C ILE A 4 11.60 -17.99 4.15
N SER A 5 12.02 -19.09 4.76
CA SER A 5 11.06 -20.06 5.30
C SER A 5 10.36 -19.52 6.55
N ILE A 6 9.14 -19.97 6.81
CA ILE A 6 8.38 -19.62 8.02
C ILE A 6 9.15 -19.99 9.30
N SER A 7 9.95 -21.06 9.27
CA SER A 7 10.81 -21.48 10.38
C SER A 7 11.94 -20.47 10.61
N GLN A 8 12.63 -20.02 9.56
CA GLN A 8 13.69 -19.02 9.68
C GLN A 8 13.15 -17.66 10.14
N LEU A 9 11.98 -17.24 9.63
CA LEU A 9 11.31 -16.02 10.07
C LEU A 9 11.03 -16.05 11.58
N LYS A 10 10.56 -17.19 12.11
CA LYS A 10 10.31 -17.38 13.55
C LYS A 10 11.58 -17.37 14.40
N ILE A 11 12.69 -17.90 13.86
CA ILE A 11 13.97 -17.95 14.58
C ILE A 11 14.57 -16.55 14.72
N ASN A 12 14.52 -15.72 13.67
CA ASN A 12 15.11 -14.38 13.69
C ASN A 12 14.25 -13.36 12.92
N PRO A 13 13.18 -12.84 13.53
CA PRO A 13 12.29 -11.88 12.88
C PRO A 13 13.00 -10.55 12.58
N SER A 14 13.92 -10.10 13.44
CA SER A 14 14.65 -8.83 13.24
C SER A 14 15.49 -8.85 11.97
N LYS A 15 16.18 -9.96 11.69
CA LYS A 15 16.94 -10.13 10.45
C LYS A 15 16.03 -10.12 9.24
N ALA A 16 14.91 -10.85 9.29
CA ALA A 16 13.94 -10.89 8.20
C ALA A 16 13.34 -9.50 7.89
N ILE A 17 13.06 -8.69 8.93
CA ILE A 17 12.59 -7.31 8.78
C ILE A 17 13.66 -6.45 8.11
N SER A 18 14.93 -6.57 8.52
CA SER A 18 16.04 -5.82 7.92
C SER A 18 16.25 -6.17 6.44
N GLU A 19 16.06 -7.44 6.07
CA GLU A 19 16.15 -7.88 4.67
C GLU A 19 14.98 -7.40 3.81
N ALA A 20 13.85 -7.05 4.43
CA ALA A 20 12.63 -6.61 3.76
C ALA A 20 12.50 -5.08 3.60
N LEU A 21 13.49 -4.29 4.06
CA LEU A 21 13.40 -2.82 4.10
C LEU A 21 13.18 -2.21 2.71
N ASP A 22 14.06 -2.55 1.76
CA ASP A 22 14.05 -1.97 0.41
C ASP A 22 13.32 -2.84 -0.61
N TYR A 23 13.18 -4.15 -0.34
CA TYR A 23 12.57 -5.11 -1.25
C TYR A 23 11.67 -6.10 -0.51
N PRO A 24 10.54 -6.54 -1.10
CA PRO A 24 9.68 -7.55 -0.50
C PRO A 24 10.42 -8.88 -0.29
N LEU A 25 10.24 -9.47 0.88
CA LEU A 25 10.77 -10.80 1.22
C LEU A 25 9.63 -11.82 1.17
N ALA A 26 9.74 -12.82 0.27
CA ALA A 26 8.76 -13.88 0.15
C ALA A 26 8.83 -14.84 1.34
N VAL A 27 7.70 -15.11 1.99
CA VAL A 27 7.63 -16.06 3.10
C VAL A 27 7.08 -17.38 2.59
N GLU A 28 7.89 -18.42 2.69
CA GLU A 28 7.56 -19.77 2.25
C GLU A 28 7.21 -20.70 3.41
N ASN A 29 6.18 -21.51 3.20
CA ASN A 29 5.78 -22.60 4.07
C ASN A 29 5.57 -23.85 3.22
N ARG A 30 6.28 -24.94 3.53
CA ARG A 30 6.23 -26.20 2.76
C ARG A 30 6.39 -25.98 1.24
N ASN A 31 7.39 -25.17 0.84
CA ASN A 31 7.71 -24.82 -0.55
C ASN A 31 6.62 -24.04 -1.29
N LYS A 32 5.71 -23.40 -0.56
CA LYS A 32 4.70 -22.50 -1.12
C LYS A 32 4.87 -21.11 -0.54
N ILE A 33 4.90 -20.09 -1.41
CA ILE A 33 4.85 -18.69 -0.97
C ILE A 33 3.46 -18.42 -0.40
N GLU A 34 3.39 -18.06 0.87
CA GLU A 34 2.14 -17.79 1.59
C GLU A 34 1.99 -16.32 2.01
N ALA A 35 3.09 -15.57 2.08
CA ALA A 35 3.06 -14.14 2.40
C ALA A 35 4.26 -13.39 1.80
N TYR A 36 4.20 -12.06 1.87
CA TYR A 36 5.34 -11.18 1.64
C TYR A 36 5.52 -10.28 2.86
N LEU A 37 6.76 -10.19 3.35
CA LEU A 37 7.15 -9.21 4.33
C LEU A 37 7.60 -7.94 3.60
N LEU A 38 7.08 -6.80 4.03
CA LEU A 38 7.39 -5.48 3.49
C LEU A 38 7.94 -4.59 4.59
N GLY A 39 9.02 -3.87 4.31
CA GLY A 39 9.46 -2.76 5.14
C GLY A 39 8.38 -1.67 5.23
N LYS A 40 8.33 -0.95 6.35
CA LYS A 40 7.36 0.12 6.60
C LYS A 40 7.33 1.14 5.46
N ASP A 41 8.48 1.73 5.14
CA ASP A 41 8.54 2.83 4.20
C ASP A 41 8.25 2.36 2.76
N LEU A 42 8.64 1.12 2.43
CA LEU A 42 8.26 0.48 1.17
C LEU A 42 6.75 0.29 1.05
N TYR A 43 6.11 -0.22 2.12
CA TYR A 43 4.65 -0.38 2.17
C TYR A 43 3.94 0.96 2.01
N GLU A 44 4.33 1.98 2.77
CA GLU A 44 3.73 3.33 2.69
C GLU A 44 3.88 3.94 1.29
N LYS A 45 5.04 3.74 0.64
CA LYS A 45 5.27 4.22 -0.72
C LYS A 45 4.39 3.51 -1.76
N ILE A 46 4.17 2.20 -1.60
CA ILE A 46 3.23 1.45 -2.45
C ILE A 46 1.81 1.96 -2.28
N VAL A 47 1.36 2.16 -1.03
CA VAL A 47 0.02 2.66 -0.72
C VAL A 47 -0.19 4.05 -1.33
N SER A 48 0.73 4.99 -1.09
CA SER A 48 0.65 6.34 -1.66
C SER A 48 0.56 6.33 -3.19
N TYR A 49 1.33 5.46 -3.86
CA TYR A 49 1.26 5.36 -5.32
C TYR A 49 -0.09 4.81 -5.81
N ILE A 50 -0.68 3.86 -5.08
CA ILE A 50 -2.00 3.31 -5.41
C ILE A 50 -3.09 4.37 -5.19
N GLU A 51 -3.04 5.11 -4.09
CA GLU A 51 -3.96 6.20 -3.79
C GLU A 51 -3.90 7.29 -4.86
N ASP A 52 -2.69 7.78 -5.19
CA ASP A 52 -2.49 8.77 -6.26
C ASP A 52 -3.03 8.29 -7.61
N PHE A 53 -2.86 6.99 -7.92
CA PHE A 53 -3.39 6.41 -9.14
C PHE A 53 -4.93 6.38 -9.16
N ILE A 54 -5.56 6.01 -8.04
CA ILE A 54 -7.02 5.97 -7.91
C ILE A 54 -7.60 7.39 -8.02
N ASP A 55 -6.99 8.37 -7.34
CA ASP A 55 -7.43 9.77 -7.38
C ASP A 55 -7.31 10.34 -8.78
N ARG A 56 -6.18 10.10 -9.45
CA ARG A 56 -5.98 10.49 -10.85
C ARG A 56 -7.07 9.91 -11.75
N LYS A 57 -7.35 8.61 -11.61
CA LYS A 57 -8.37 7.94 -12.41
C LYS A 57 -9.76 8.53 -12.14
N ALA A 58 -10.08 8.84 -10.89
CA ALA A 58 -11.34 9.47 -10.53
C ALA A 58 -11.50 10.85 -11.19
N VAL A 59 -10.43 11.66 -11.22
CA VAL A 59 -10.41 12.96 -11.92
C VAL A 59 -10.59 12.78 -13.44
N GLU A 60 -9.89 11.83 -14.04
CA GLU A 60 -9.98 11.55 -15.48
C GLU A 60 -11.39 11.07 -15.90
N GLU A 61 -12.07 10.30 -15.05
CA GLU A 61 -13.42 9.77 -15.31
C GLU A 61 -14.55 10.73 -14.91
N THR A 62 -14.26 11.83 -14.21
CA THR A 62 -15.28 12.75 -13.69
C THR A 62 -15.82 13.67 -14.80
N ASP A 63 -17.16 13.71 -14.92
CA ASP A 63 -17.84 14.74 -15.70
C ASP A 63 -17.99 16.03 -14.88
N PHE A 64 -17.04 16.95 -15.05
CA PHE A 64 -17.02 18.23 -14.35
C PHE A 64 -18.22 19.14 -14.64
N LYS A 65 -19.02 18.86 -15.67
CA LYS A 65 -20.26 19.62 -15.93
C LYS A 65 -21.36 19.35 -14.89
N LYS A 66 -21.26 18.24 -14.17
CA LYS A 66 -22.18 17.87 -13.08
C LYS A 66 -21.72 18.37 -11.70
N GLY A 67 -20.68 19.20 -11.66
CA GLY A 67 -20.16 19.79 -10.43
C GLY A 67 -21.22 20.59 -9.67
N LYS A 68 -21.10 20.62 -8.34
CA LYS A 68 -21.88 21.51 -7.47
C LYS A 68 -21.05 22.75 -7.15
N ASP A 69 -21.74 23.87 -6.97
CA ASP A 69 -21.13 25.11 -6.51
C ASP A 69 -20.55 24.92 -5.10
N PHE A 70 -19.27 25.24 -4.93
CA PHE A 70 -18.53 25.02 -3.68
C PHE A 70 -19.13 25.80 -2.51
N GLU A 71 -19.46 27.08 -2.72
CA GLU A 71 -20.06 27.96 -1.70
C GLU A 71 -21.39 27.41 -1.18
N LYS A 72 -22.22 26.85 -2.08
CA LYS A 72 -23.48 26.20 -1.68
C LYS A 72 -23.24 24.94 -0.85
N VAL A 73 -22.22 24.14 -1.20
CA VAL A 73 -21.88 22.92 -0.45
C VAL A 73 -21.29 23.27 0.92
N ALA A 74 -20.35 24.21 0.99
CA ALA A 74 -19.73 24.67 2.24
C ALA A 74 -20.80 25.17 3.24
N LYS A 75 -21.71 26.05 2.77
CA LYS A 75 -22.87 26.50 3.58
C LYS A 75 -23.74 25.36 4.09
N SER A 76 -23.95 24.30 3.31
CA SER A 76 -24.73 23.13 3.73
C SER A 76 -24.02 22.27 4.78
N LEU A 77 -22.68 22.29 4.78
CA LEU A 77 -21.83 21.56 5.71
C LEU A 77 -21.45 22.36 6.96
N GLN A 78 -21.90 23.62 7.07
CA GLN A 78 -21.59 24.53 8.18
C GLN A 78 -20.08 24.79 8.38
N ILE A 79 -19.34 24.80 7.27
CA ILE A 79 -17.92 25.17 7.18
C ILE A 79 -17.74 26.38 6.27
#